data_AF-A0A811Y267-F1
#
_entry.id   AF-A0A811Y267-F1
#
_cell.length_a   1.000
_cell.length_b   1.000
_cell.length_c   1.000
_cell.angle_alpha   90.00
_cell.angle_beta   90.00
_cell.angle_gamma   90.00
#
_symmetry.space_group_name_H-M   'P 1'
#
loop_
_entity.id
_entity.type
_entity.pdbx_description
1 polymer ?
#
loop_
_entity_poly.entity_id
_entity_poly.type
_entity_poly.pdbx_seq_one_letter_code
_entity_poly.pdbx_strand_id
1 'polypeptide(L)'
;MSAAEGSMEHAECDQSSSRKNLTNSLEQKIRCLEKQRKELLEVNQQWDQQFRSMKESYEKKVAELKTKLDAAERFLSTQEKEREQSQRDSDRLRDQTRQRLQRQEKEKESLNEELHELKKENKLLKEKNALVSKKKEHYECEIKRLNKALQDALKIESSSFPEDYLGKYEMECRHEEMRTEMEVLKQQVQIYEEDFKKERSDRERLNQEKEELQQINQTSQSQLNRLNSQIKACQMEKEKLEKQLKQVYLPICSCSLNFHLRDPCAPAGPGTAQDPQKHPPDYQWYAPDQFPPDVQHKANGFSSEKKVKQ
;
A
#
# COMPACT_ATOMS: atom_id res chain seq x y z
N MET A 1 132.55 50.14 8.69
CA MET A 1 131.38 50.92 9.14
C MET A 1 130.19 50.42 8.34
N SER A 2 129.34 49.63 8.99
CA SER A 2 128.14 49.00 8.43
C SER A 2 126.97 49.96 8.61
N ALA A 3 126.50 50.56 7.52
CA ALA A 3 125.33 51.44 7.53
C ALA A 3 124.74 51.51 6.12
N ALA A 4 124.17 50.40 5.65
CA ALA A 4 123.36 50.40 4.42
C ALA A 4 122.28 49.30 4.38
N GLU A 5 122.37 48.24 5.19
CA GLU A 5 121.39 47.13 5.16
C GLU A 5 120.12 47.38 5.99
N GLY A 6 120.10 48.37 6.89
CA GLY A 6 118.93 48.65 7.73
C GLY A 6 117.77 49.38 7.04
N SER A 7 117.96 50.00 5.87
CA SER A 7 116.93 50.87 5.27
C SER A 7 115.97 50.18 4.31
N MET A 8 116.27 48.94 3.87
CA MET A 8 115.39 48.17 2.97
C MET A 8 114.41 47.28 3.75
N GLU A 9 114.79 46.76 4.92
CA GLU A 9 113.91 45.91 5.76
C GLU A 9 112.78 46.70 6.43
N HIS A 10 113.00 47.96 6.80
CA HIS A 10 111.95 48.80 7.40
C HIS A 10 110.84 49.18 6.39
N ALA A 11 111.19 49.46 5.14
CA ALA A 11 110.21 49.76 4.09
C ALA A 11 109.39 48.51 3.69
N GLU A 12 109.98 47.32 3.71
CA GLU A 12 109.27 46.05 3.47
C GLU A 12 108.35 45.68 4.65
N CYS A 13 108.77 45.96 5.89
CA CYS A 13 107.97 45.73 7.09
C CYS A 13 106.76 46.67 7.21
N ASP A 14 106.92 47.96 6.86
CA ASP A 14 105.84 48.95 6.88
C ASP A 14 104.82 48.72 5.74
N GLN A 15 105.28 48.31 4.55
CA GLN A 15 104.39 47.88 3.46
C GLN A 15 103.66 46.57 3.78
N SER A 16 104.33 45.63 4.48
CA SER A 16 103.72 44.40 4.99
C SER A 16 102.63 44.69 6.02
N SER A 17 102.87 45.62 6.95
CA SER A 17 101.94 46.02 8.01
C SER A 17 100.69 46.72 7.45
N SER A 18 100.85 47.68 6.54
CA SER A 18 99.72 48.38 5.89
C SER A 18 98.85 47.44 5.06
N ARG A 19 99.48 46.53 4.29
CA ARG A 19 98.76 45.50 3.51
C ARG A 19 97.98 44.55 4.42
N LYS A 20 98.58 44.08 5.52
CA LYS A 20 97.91 43.22 6.52
C LYS A 20 96.71 43.93 7.16
N ASN A 21 96.82 45.21 7.49
CA ASN A 21 95.70 45.99 8.04
C ASN A 21 94.54 46.17 7.04
N LEU A 22 94.85 46.40 5.76
CA LEU A 22 93.84 46.46 4.70
C LEU A 22 93.15 45.11 4.50
N THR A 23 93.92 44.01 4.50
CA THR A 23 93.38 42.64 4.40
C THR A 23 92.48 42.32 5.59
N ASN A 24 92.90 42.65 6.82
CA ASN A 24 92.09 42.47 8.03
C ASN A 24 90.77 43.27 7.98
N SER A 25 90.80 44.50 7.45
CA SER A 25 89.60 45.33 7.24
C SER A 25 88.64 44.73 6.22
N LEU A 26 89.16 44.25 5.08
CA LEU A 26 88.38 43.56 4.06
C LEU A 26 87.76 42.25 4.60
N GLU A 27 88.50 41.47 5.39
CA GLU A 27 87.98 40.27 6.06
C GLU A 27 86.86 40.58 7.05
N GLN A 28 86.98 41.65 7.84
CA GLN A 28 85.90 42.10 8.71
C GLN A 28 84.66 42.50 7.90
N LYS A 29 84.83 43.20 6.77
CA LYS A 29 83.73 43.56 5.89
C LYS A 29 83.05 42.34 5.27
N ILE A 30 83.83 41.34 4.83
CA ILE A 30 83.33 40.05 4.33
C ILE A 30 82.50 39.35 5.41
N ARG A 31 83.02 39.23 6.64
CA ARG A 31 82.30 38.62 7.77
C ARG A 31 80.97 39.33 8.07
N CYS A 32 80.94 40.66 8.04
CA CYS A 32 79.72 41.44 8.25
C CYS A 32 78.69 41.19 7.13
N LEU A 33 79.13 41.16 5.86
CA LEU A 33 78.25 40.89 4.72
C LEU A 33 77.72 39.46 4.72
N GLU A 34 78.53 38.48 5.14
CA GLU A 34 78.09 37.10 5.33
C GLU A 34 77.00 36.98 6.39
N LYS A 35 77.14 37.71 7.50
CA LYS A 35 76.12 37.78 8.55
C LYS A 35 74.81 38.38 8.02
N GLN A 36 74.89 39.53 7.32
CA GLN A 36 73.72 40.15 6.71
C GLN A 36 73.06 39.25 5.66
N ARG A 37 73.83 38.53 4.84
CA ARG A 37 73.31 37.57 3.87
C ARG A 37 72.56 36.42 4.55
N LYS A 38 73.08 35.91 5.67
CA LYS A 38 72.41 34.87 6.46
C LYS A 38 71.10 35.36 7.07
N GLU A 39 71.10 36.55 7.67
CA GLU A 39 69.89 37.17 8.23
C GLU A 39 68.83 37.41 7.13
N LEU A 40 69.22 37.90 5.96
CA LEU A 40 68.33 38.05 4.80
C LEU A 40 67.75 36.72 4.31
N LEU A 41 68.57 35.66 4.25
CA LEU A 41 68.11 34.32 3.90
C LEU A 41 67.11 33.78 4.92
N GLU A 42 67.35 33.99 6.22
CA GLU A 42 66.45 33.57 7.30
C GLU A 42 65.11 34.29 7.22
N VAL A 43 65.10 35.62 7.03
CA VAL A 43 63.86 36.39 6.84
C VAL A 43 63.12 35.92 5.59
N ASN A 44 63.82 35.70 4.48
CA ASN A 44 63.22 35.18 3.25
C ASN A 44 62.58 33.80 3.47
N GLN A 45 63.27 32.90 4.19
CA GLN A 45 62.75 31.58 4.53
C GLN A 45 61.50 31.65 5.41
N GLN A 46 61.49 32.54 6.42
CA GLN A 46 60.32 32.77 7.26
C GLN A 46 59.14 33.32 6.44
N TRP A 47 59.38 34.28 5.55
CA TRP A 47 58.34 34.81 4.66
C TRP A 47 57.77 33.74 3.74
N ASP A 48 58.62 32.92 3.14
CA ASP A 48 58.22 31.78 2.32
C ASP A 48 57.35 30.79 3.10
N GLN A 49 57.74 30.48 4.34
CA GLN A 49 56.98 29.58 5.20
C GLN A 49 55.61 30.17 5.56
N GLN A 50 55.55 31.44 5.96
CA GLN A 50 54.29 32.14 6.26
C GLN A 50 53.39 32.20 5.03
N PHE A 51 53.94 32.54 3.87
CA PHE A 51 53.19 32.60 2.62
C PHE A 51 52.61 31.24 2.24
N ARG A 52 53.43 30.17 2.30
CA ARG A 52 52.96 28.80 2.01
C ARG A 52 51.87 28.37 2.99
N SER A 53 52.07 28.61 4.28
CA SER A 53 51.09 28.22 5.33
C SER A 53 49.76 28.95 5.13
N MET A 54 49.83 30.28 4.89
CA MET A 54 48.65 31.09 4.61
C MET A 54 47.96 30.65 3.33
N LYS A 55 48.70 30.45 2.23
CA LYS A 55 48.17 29.99 0.95
C LYS A 55 47.45 28.65 1.08
N GLU A 56 48.07 27.67 1.72
CA GLU A 56 47.47 26.34 1.94
C GLU A 56 46.16 26.45 2.76
N SER A 57 46.13 27.31 3.78
CA SER A 57 44.91 27.52 4.59
C SER A 57 43.76 28.09 3.76
N TYR A 58 44.04 29.04 2.86
CA TYR A 58 43.03 29.62 1.98
C TYR A 58 42.62 28.66 0.86
N GLU A 59 43.55 27.91 0.28
CA GLU A 59 43.23 26.86 -0.70
C GLU A 59 42.31 25.80 -0.10
N LYS A 60 42.59 25.34 1.12
CA LYS A 60 41.69 24.46 1.89
C LYS A 60 40.33 25.10 2.11
N LYS A 61 40.28 26.38 2.47
CA LYS A 61 39.01 27.08 2.70
C LYS A 61 38.17 27.21 1.43
N VAL A 62 38.81 27.52 0.30
CA VAL A 62 38.16 27.61 -1.00
C VAL A 62 37.62 26.24 -1.42
N ALA A 63 38.40 25.17 -1.23
CA ALA A 63 37.93 23.81 -1.51
C ALA A 63 36.73 23.42 -0.63
N GLU A 64 36.79 23.72 0.68
CA GLU A 64 35.67 23.48 1.61
C GLU A 64 34.40 24.23 1.15
N LEU A 65 34.51 25.52 0.82
CA LEU A 65 33.36 26.31 0.36
C LEU A 65 32.80 25.80 -0.96
N LYS A 66 33.64 25.40 -1.91
CA LYS A 66 33.20 24.77 -3.16
C LYS A 66 32.42 23.48 -2.89
N THR A 67 32.94 22.59 -2.05
CA THR A 67 32.24 21.35 -1.71
C THR A 67 30.90 21.59 -1.01
N LYS A 68 30.81 22.62 -0.15
CA LYS A 68 29.56 23.02 0.50
C LYS A 68 28.56 23.62 -0.48
N LEU A 69 29.04 24.43 -1.43
CA LEU A 69 28.20 24.98 -2.49
C LEU A 69 27.62 23.86 -3.36
N ASP A 70 28.46 22.95 -3.86
CA ASP A 70 28.01 21.82 -4.70
C ASP A 70 27.01 20.92 -3.94
N ALA A 71 27.22 20.73 -2.62
CA ALA A 71 26.30 19.97 -1.79
C ALA A 71 24.95 20.70 -1.61
N ALA A 72 24.98 22.02 -1.40
CA ALA A 72 23.77 22.83 -1.28
C ALA A 72 22.99 22.90 -2.60
N GLU A 73 23.66 23.05 -3.74
CA GLU A 73 23.02 23.03 -5.07
C GLU A 73 22.35 21.69 -5.35
N ARG A 74 23.02 20.56 -5.03
CA ARG A 74 22.43 19.23 -5.13
C ARG A 74 21.19 19.08 -4.25
N PHE A 75 21.25 19.57 -3.01
CA PHE A 75 20.12 19.54 -2.08
C PHE A 75 18.93 20.38 -2.57
N LEU A 76 19.20 21.58 -3.10
CA LEU A 76 18.16 22.44 -3.68
C LEU A 76 17.51 21.79 -4.91
N SER A 77 18.31 21.20 -5.81
CA SER A 77 17.79 20.50 -6.98
C SER A 77 16.91 19.29 -6.59
N THR A 78 17.28 18.53 -5.57
CA THR A 78 16.43 17.44 -5.07
C THR A 78 15.13 17.97 -4.47
N GLN A 79 15.20 19.03 -3.68
CA GLN A 79 14.02 19.64 -3.05
C GLN A 79 13.07 20.24 -4.10
N GLU A 80 13.60 20.84 -5.17
CA GLU A 80 12.81 21.37 -6.28
C GLU A 80 12.05 20.26 -7.00
N LYS A 81 12.72 19.14 -7.31
CA LYS A 81 12.07 17.95 -7.92
C LYS A 81 10.99 17.36 -7.03
N GLU A 82 11.19 17.32 -5.71
CA GLU A 82 10.17 16.87 -4.76
C GLU A 82 8.95 17.79 -4.73
N ARG A 83 9.15 19.12 -4.81
CA ARG A 83 8.05 20.09 -4.93
C ARG A 83 7.28 19.94 -6.23
N GLU A 84 7.99 19.80 -7.35
CA GLU A 84 7.36 19.56 -8.66
C GLU A 84 6.60 18.24 -8.70
N GLN A 85 7.13 17.19 -8.10
CA GLN A 85 6.45 15.89 -7.99
C GLN A 85 5.19 16.01 -7.12
N SER A 86 5.30 16.63 -5.94
CA SER A 86 4.16 16.85 -5.05
C SER A 86 3.06 17.70 -5.71
N GLN A 87 3.45 18.71 -6.49
CA GLN A 87 2.51 19.51 -7.26
C GLN A 87 1.79 18.66 -8.32
N ARG A 88 2.54 17.87 -9.10
CA ARG A 88 1.96 16.95 -10.10
C ARG A 88 1.01 15.92 -9.48
N ASP A 89 1.34 15.41 -8.30
CA ASP A 89 0.49 14.45 -7.58
C ASP A 89 -0.78 15.11 -7.04
N SER A 90 -0.66 16.34 -6.51
CA SER A 90 -1.81 17.15 -6.10
C SER A 90 -2.74 17.45 -7.28
N ASP A 91 -2.18 17.84 -8.43
CA ASP A 91 -2.93 18.13 -9.65
C ASP A 91 -3.68 16.88 -10.14
N ARG A 92 -3.00 15.73 -10.18
CA ARG A 92 -3.60 14.43 -10.52
C ARG A 92 -4.77 14.08 -9.58
N LEU A 93 -4.62 14.32 -8.28
CA LEU A 93 -5.69 14.04 -7.31
C LEU A 93 -6.90 14.97 -7.52
N ARG A 94 -6.66 16.25 -7.82
CA ARG A 94 -7.74 17.21 -8.13
C ARG A 94 -8.50 16.78 -9.38
N ASP A 95 -7.81 16.33 -10.42
CA ASP A 95 -8.44 15.85 -11.65
C ASP A 95 -9.28 14.58 -11.41
N GLN A 96 -8.77 13.62 -10.63
CA GLN A 96 -9.53 12.44 -10.24
C GLN A 96 -10.79 12.80 -9.46
N THR A 97 -10.69 13.74 -8.53
CA THR A 97 -11.83 14.22 -7.73
C THR A 97 -12.86 14.90 -8.63
N ARG A 98 -12.44 15.77 -9.55
CA ARG A 98 -13.31 16.41 -10.52
C ARG A 98 -14.03 15.38 -11.40
N GLN A 99 -13.31 14.37 -11.88
CA GLN A 99 -13.90 13.32 -12.71
C GLN A 99 -14.90 12.46 -11.94
N ARG A 100 -14.64 12.17 -10.66
CA ARG A 100 -15.59 11.45 -9.78
C ARG A 100 -16.86 12.26 -9.56
N LEU A 101 -16.73 13.55 -9.25
CA LEU A 101 -17.87 14.45 -9.09
C LEU A 101 -18.73 14.51 -10.37
N GLN A 102 -18.09 14.65 -11.53
CA GLN A 102 -18.80 14.69 -12.80
C GLN A 102 -19.57 13.39 -13.10
N ARG A 103 -19.04 12.22 -12.73
CA ARG A 103 -19.79 10.95 -12.86
C ARG A 103 -20.99 10.91 -11.94
N GLN A 104 -20.81 11.32 -10.67
CA GLN A 104 -21.89 11.37 -9.69
C GLN A 104 -22.99 12.35 -10.08
N GLU A 105 -22.65 13.49 -10.67
CA GLU A 105 -23.63 14.45 -11.19
C GLU A 105 -24.45 13.84 -12.33
N LYS A 106 -23.82 13.15 -13.29
CA LYS A 106 -24.52 12.45 -14.37
C LYS A 106 -25.43 11.33 -13.87
N GLU A 107 -24.96 10.54 -12.91
CA GLU A 107 -25.77 9.49 -12.28
C GLU A 107 -26.97 10.09 -11.55
N LYS A 108 -26.78 11.20 -10.84
CA LYS A 108 -27.86 11.92 -10.16
C LYS A 108 -28.90 12.47 -11.15
N GLU A 109 -28.45 13.04 -12.27
CA GLU A 109 -29.34 13.51 -13.35
C GLU A 109 -30.16 12.35 -13.91
N SER A 110 -29.52 11.23 -14.24
CA SER A 110 -30.21 10.02 -14.76
C SER A 110 -31.23 9.44 -13.77
N LEU A 111 -30.87 9.32 -12.49
CA LEU A 111 -31.79 8.85 -11.45
C LEU A 111 -32.97 9.80 -11.24
N ASN A 112 -32.74 11.10 -11.39
CA ASN A 112 -33.80 12.11 -11.28
C ASN A 112 -34.78 12.04 -12.46
N GLU A 113 -34.28 11.77 -13.67
CA GLU A 113 -35.11 11.50 -14.85
C GLU A 113 -35.97 10.24 -14.64
N GLU A 114 -35.37 9.15 -14.17
CA GLU A 114 -36.09 7.90 -13.87
C GLU A 114 -37.17 8.11 -12.80
N LEU A 115 -36.86 8.83 -11.72
CA LEU A 115 -37.82 9.19 -10.67
C LEU A 115 -39.00 9.97 -11.24
N HIS A 116 -38.75 10.88 -12.18
CA HIS A 116 -39.81 11.67 -12.81
C HIS A 116 -40.73 10.80 -13.68
N GLU A 117 -40.18 9.86 -14.44
CA GLU A 117 -40.98 8.92 -15.24
C GLU A 117 -41.79 7.95 -14.35
N LEU A 118 -41.18 7.38 -13.31
CA LEU A 118 -41.89 6.55 -12.34
C LEU A 118 -43.03 7.31 -11.64
N LYS A 119 -42.83 8.61 -11.38
CA LYS A 119 -43.88 9.46 -10.80
C LYS A 119 -45.07 9.63 -11.74
N LYS A 120 -44.83 9.77 -13.06
CA LYS A 120 -45.90 9.82 -14.08
C LYS A 120 -46.63 8.48 -14.15
N GLU A 121 -45.89 7.37 -14.19
CA GLU A 121 -46.48 6.03 -14.26
C GLU A 121 -47.35 5.75 -13.02
N ASN A 122 -46.86 6.07 -11.82
CA ASN A 122 -47.61 5.90 -10.58
C ASN A 122 -48.91 6.70 -10.59
N LYS A 123 -48.89 7.92 -11.15
CA LYS A 123 -50.11 8.73 -11.33
C LYS A 123 -51.11 8.03 -12.26
N LEU A 124 -50.66 7.53 -13.42
CA LEU A 124 -51.52 6.81 -14.36
C LEU A 124 -52.09 5.52 -13.75
N LEU A 125 -51.30 4.78 -12.99
CA LEU A 125 -51.74 3.58 -12.28
C LEU A 125 -52.80 3.90 -11.23
N LYS A 126 -52.65 5.00 -10.48
CA LYS A 126 -53.68 5.47 -9.54
C LYS A 126 -54.99 5.80 -10.23
N GLU A 127 -54.95 6.47 -11.38
CA GLU A 127 -56.15 6.78 -12.18
C GLU A 127 -56.83 5.50 -12.71
N LYS A 128 -56.05 4.54 -13.23
CA LYS A 128 -56.57 3.22 -13.64
C LYS A 128 -57.21 2.46 -12.48
N ASN A 129 -56.58 2.45 -11.32
CA ASN A 129 -57.10 1.77 -10.14
C ASN A 129 -58.41 2.42 -9.64
N ALA A 130 -58.50 3.75 -9.67
CA ALA A 130 -59.73 4.47 -9.37
C ALA A 130 -60.86 4.11 -10.36
N LEU A 131 -60.56 3.99 -11.65
CA LEU A 131 -61.52 3.56 -12.67
C LEU A 131 -62.02 2.13 -12.42
N VAL A 132 -61.11 1.20 -12.13
CA VAL A 132 -61.44 -0.20 -11.82
C VAL A 132 -62.30 -0.28 -10.55
N SER A 133 -61.97 0.49 -9.51
CA SER A 133 -62.77 0.58 -8.28
C SER A 133 -64.20 1.06 -8.55
N LYS A 134 -64.40 2.12 -9.35
CA LYS A 134 -65.74 2.57 -9.76
C LYS A 134 -66.51 1.50 -10.54
N LYS A 135 -65.82 0.77 -11.41
CA LYS A 135 -66.44 -0.33 -12.17
C LYS A 135 -66.85 -1.48 -11.24
N LYS A 136 -66.02 -1.80 -10.25
CA LYS A 136 -66.33 -2.78 -9.20
C LYS A 136 -67.56 -2.36 -8.40
N GLU A 137 -67.63 -1.11 -7.96
CA GLU A 137 -68.80 -0.55 -7.25
C GLU A 137 -70.09 -0.67 -8.08
N HIS A 138 -70.02 -0.36 -9.38
CA HIS A 138 -71.17 -0.54 -10.27
C HIS A 138 -71.65 -2.00 -10.32
N TYR A 139 -70.72 -2.95 -10.48
CA TYR A 139 -71.09 -4.37 -10.47
C TYR A 139 -71.61 -4.84 -9.11
N GLU A 140 -71.07 -4.33 -8.00
CA GLU A 140 -71.60 -4.64 -6.66
C GLU A 140 -73.03 -4.13 -6.49
N CYS A 141 -73.34 -2.92 -6.97
CA CYS A 141 -74.70 -2.39 -6.99
C CYS A 141 -75.63 -3.27 -7.83
N GLU A 142 -75.17 -3.73 -9.00
CA GLU A 142 -75.96 -4.58 -9.87
C GLU A 142 -76.18 -5.97 -9.26
N ILE A 143 -75.17 -6.57 -8.64
CA ILE A 143 -75.29 -7.83 -7.89
C ILE A 143 -76.29 -7.66 -6.75
N LYS A 144 -76.22 -6.57 -5.97
CA LYS A 144 -77.20 -6.29 -4.90
C LYS A 144 -78.62 -6.19 -5.46
N ARG A 145 -78.81 -5.52 -6.59
CA ARG A 145 -80.11 -5.42 -7.28
C ARG A 145 -80.63 -6.78 -7.72
N LEU A 146 -79.79 -7.58 -8.37
CA LEU A 146 -80.13 -8.93 -8.84
C LEU A 146 -80.44 -9.88 -7.68
N ASN A 147 -79.61 -9.88 -6.62
CA ASN A 147 -79.86 -10.67 -5.40
C ASN A 147 -81.18 -10.29 -4.73
N LYS A 148 -81.52 -9.00 -4.72
CA LYS A 148 -82.81 -8.54 -4.20
C LYS A 148 -83.98 -9.05 -5.04
N ALA A 149 -83.90 -8.94 -6.36
CA ALA A 149 -84.90 -9.48 -7.28
C ALA A 149 -85.05 -11.01 -7.12
N LEU A 150 -83.93 -11.73 -6.97
CA LEU A 150 -83.93 -13.16 -6.71
C LEU A 150 -84.57 -13.51 -5.36
N GLN A 151 -84.26 -12.79 -4.29
CA GLN A 151 -84.92 -13.01 -2.99
C GLN A 151 -86.41 -12.72 -3.04
N ASP A 152 -86.84 -11.70 -3.79
CA ASP A 152 -88.27 -11.39 -3.93
C ASP A 152 -88.99 -12.46 -4.75
N ALA A 153 -88.37 -12.98 -5.82
CA ALA A 153 -88.88 -14.14 -6.56
C ALA A 153 -88.95 -15.40 -5.68
N LEU A 154 -87.89 -15.70 -4.93
CA LEU A 154 -87.86 -16.81 -4.00
C LEU A 154 -88.90 -16.65 -2.90
N LYS A 155 -89.18 -15.45 -2.36
CA LYS A 155 -90.24 -15.23 -1.37
C LYS A 155 -91.64 -15.50 -1.94
N ILE A 156 -91.84 -15.27 -3.23
CA ILE A 156 -93.08 -15.63 -3.93
C ILE A 156 -93.18 -17.16 -4.02
N GLU A 157 -92.09 -17.84 -4.39
CA GLU A 157 -92.01 -19.31 -4.45
C GLU A 157 -92.07 -19.98 -3.06
N SER A 158 -91.51 -19.35 -2.02
CA SER A 158 -91.47 -19.83 -0.61
C SER A 158 -92.83 -19.82 0.08
N SER A 159 -93.86 -19.25 -0.55
CA SER A 159 -95.26 -19.45 -0.14
C SER A 159 -95.79 -20.85 -0.54
N SER A 160 -94.95 -21.66 -1.22
CA SER A 160 -95.12 -23.08 -1.49
C SER A 160 -93.84 -23.83 -1.03
N PHE A 161 -93.93 -24.64 0.03
CA PHE A 161 -92.85 -25.48 0.61
C PHE A 161 -92.29 -26.55 -0.38
N PRO A 162 -91.23 -27.35 -0.07
CA PRO A 162 -90.30 -27.37 1.08
C PRO A 162 -88.78 -27.36 0.73
N GLU A 163 -87.97 -27.02 1.74
CA GLU A 163 -86.76 -27.70 2.26
C GLU A 163 -85.95 -28.64 1.33
N ASP A 164 -84.63 -28.41 1.23
CA ASP A 164 -83.55 -29.39 1.55
C ASP A 164 -82.23 -29.06 0.81
N TYR A 165 -81.32 -28.30 1.44
CA TYR A 165 -79.96 -28.06 0.91
C TYR A 165 -78.92 -27.89 2.02
N LEU A 166 -78.97 -28.70 3.09
CA LEU A 166 -77.96 -28.63 4.15
C LEU A 166 -76.66 -29.40 3.81
N GLY A 167 -76.69 -30.27 2.79
CA GLY A 167 -75.56 -31.13 2.43
C GLY A 167 -74.50 -30.56 1.46
N LYS A 168 -74.75 -29.41 0.79
CA LYS A 168 -73.79 -28.84 -0.19
C LYS A 168 -72.67 -28.03 0.46
N TYR A 169 -72.96 -27.30 1.54
CA TYR A 169 -72.02 -26.37 2.17
C TYR A 169 -70.75 -27.04 2.72
N GLU A 170 -70.87 -28.28 3.22
CA GLU A 170 -69.75 -29.01 3.82
C GLU A 170 -68.76 -29.54 2.76
N MET A 171 -69.24 -29.78 1.52
CA MET A 171 -68.40 -30.22 0.40
C MET A 171 -67.70 -29.04 -0.28
N GLU A 172 -68.37 -27.90 -0.42
CA GLU A 172 -67.76 -26.64 -0.88
C GLU A 172 -66.63 -26.16 0.05
N CYS A 173 -66.80 -26.30 1.38
CA CYS A 173 -65.80 -25.88 2.36
C CYS A 173 -64.51 -26.71 2.28
N ARG A 174 -64.62 -28.05 2.20
CA ARG A 174 -63.46 -28.93 1.98
C ARG A 174 -62.75 -28.67 0.65
N HIS A 175 -63.50 -28.32 -0.38
CA HIS A 175 -62.94 -27.97 -1.69
C HIS A 175 -62.22 -26.61 -1.67
N GLU A 176 -62.64 -25.68 -0.82
CA GLU A 176 -61.97 -24.41 -0.59
C GLU A 176 -60.67 -24.59 0.21
N GLU A 177 -60.68 -25.42 1.26
CA GLU A 177 -59.49 -25.80 2.02
C GLU A 177 -58.44 -26.46 1.13
N MET A 178 -58.83 -27.45 0.31
CA MET A 178 -57.95 -28.10 -0.66
C MET A 178 -57.35 -27.11 -1.69
N ARG A 179 -58.12 -26.11 -2.12
CA ARG A 179 -57.61 -25.04 -3.00
C ARG A 179 -56.56 -24.18 -2.30
N THR A 180 -56.77 -23.85 -1.03
CA THR A 180 -55.78 -23.09 -0.25
C THR A 180 -54.51 -23.90 -0.01
N GLU A 181 -54.62 -25.20 0.29
CA GLU A 181 -53.48 -26.09 0.46
C GLU A 181 -52.66 -26.22 -0.83
N MET A 182 -53.32 -26.37 -1.99
CA MET A 182 -52.64 -26.37 -3.28
C MET A 182 -51.90 -25.06 -3.56
N GLU A 183 -52.49 -23.91 -3.24
CA GLU A 183 -51.85 -22.62 -3.46
C GLU A 183 -50.64 -22.42 -2.54
N VAL A 184 -50.71 -22.86 -1.27
CA VAL A 184 -49.58 -22.85 -0.35
C VAL A 184 -48.44 -23.74 -0.86
N LEU A 185 -48.74 -24.96 -1.31
CA LEU A 185 -47.72 -25.85 -1.89
C LEU A 185 -47.09 -25.25 -3.15
N LYS A 186 -47.88 -24.59 -3.99
CA LYS A 186 -47.38 -23.91 -5.19
C LYS A 186 -46.44 -22.75 -4.82
N GLN A 187 -46.80 -21.94 -3.83
CA GLN A 187 -45.92 -20.91 -3.29
C GLN A 187 -44.66 -21.50 -2.66
N GLN A 188 -44.76 -22.63 -1.96
CA GLN A 188 -43.60 -23.30 -1.37
C GLN A 188 -42.61 -23.79 -2.42
N VAL A 189 -43.10 -24.38 -3.52
CA VAL A 189 -42.24 -24.78 -4.65
C VAL A 189 -41.57 -23.56 -5.28
N GLN A 190 -42.31 -22.47 -5.44
CA GLN A 190 -41.77 -21.23 -5.98
C GLN A 190 -40.64 -20.66 -5.09
N ILE A 191 -40.83 -20.65 -3.76
CA ILE A 191 -39.80 -20.22 -2.80
C ILE A 191 -38.56 -21.10 -2.91
N TYR A 192 -38.72 -22.43 -2.96
CA TYR A 192 -37.57 -23.33 -3.10
C TYR A 192 -36.84 -23.18 -4.43
N GLU A 193 -37.55 -22.89 -5.52
CA GLU A 193 -36.92 -22.58 -6.81
C GLU A 193 -36.12 -21.27 -6.75
N GLU A 194 -36.66 -20.24 -6.10
CA GLU A 194 -35.99 -18.95 -5.91
C GLU A 194 -34.74 -19.12 -5.03
N ASP A 195 -34.85 -19.85 -3.91
CA ASP A 195 -33.73 -20.14 -3.02
C ASP A 195 -32.64 -20.96 -3.73
N PHE A 196 -33.02 -21.97 -4.51
CA PHE A 196 -32.06 -22.75 -5.28
C PHE A 196 -31.31 -21.90 -6.30
N LYS A 197 -32.01 -21.02 -7.04
CA LYS A 197 -31.38 -20.08 -7.99
C LYS A 197 -30.43 -19.12 -7.27
N LYS A 198 -30.86 -18.60 -6.12
CA LYS A 198 -30.05 -17.68 -5.31
C LYS A 198 -28.79 -18.36 -4.78
N GLU A 199 -28.92 -19.53 -4.17
CA GLU A 199 -27.79 -20.34 -3.69
C GLU A 199 -26.81 -20.65 -4.84
N ARG A 200 -27.34 -21.00 -6.02
CA ARG A 200 -26.52 -21.24 -7.20
C ARG A 200 -25.74 -20.00 -7.64
N SER A 201 -26.39 -18.83 -7.65
CA SER A 201 -25.76 -17.56 -8.01
C SER A 201 -24.73 -17.09 -6.97
N ASP A 202 -25.00 -17.28 -5.69
CA ASP A 202 -24.09 -16.96 -4.59
C ASP A 202 -22.84 -17.86 -4.66
N ARG A 203 -23.02 -19.14 -5.00
CA ARG A 203 -21.90 -20.07 -5.23
C ARG A 203 -21.03 -19.67 -6.41
N GLU A 204 -21.62 -19.16 -7.49
CA GLU A 204 -20.87 -18.67 -8.65
C GLU A 204 -20.08 -17.40 -8.33
N ARG A 205 -20.69 -16.45 -7.62
CA ARG A 205 -20.01 -15.25 -7.13
C ARG A 205 -18.84 -15.59 -6.22
N LEU A 206 -19.04 -16.47 -5.25
CA LEU A 206 -17.97 -16.93 -4.34
C LEU A 206 -16.84 -17.64 -5.10
N ASN A 207 -17.17 -18.42 -6.12
CA ASN A 207 -16.16 -19.08 -6.94
C ASN A 207 -15.33 -18.07 -7.75
N GLN A 208 -15.96 -17.03 -8.30
CA GLN A 208 -15.25 -15.94 -8.98
C GLN A 208 -14.32 -15.20 -8.02
N GLU A 209 -14.79 -14.82 -6.83
CA GLU A 209 -13.96 -14.16 -5.82
C GLU A 209 -12.77 -15.05 -5.40
N LYS A 210 -13.00 -16.35 -5.25
CA LYS A 210 -11.94 -17.32 -4.97
C LYS A 210 -10.88 -17.36 -6.09
N GLU A 211 -11.30 -17.35 -7.35
CA GLU A 211 -10.40 -17.34 -8.50
C GLU A 211 -9.59 -16.03 -8.58
N GLU A 212 -10.22 -14.88 -8.35
CA GLU A 212 -9.55 -13.57 -8.29
C GLU A 212 -8.52 -13.52 -7.16
N LEU A 213 -8.88 -13.96 -5.95
CA LEU A 213 -7.97 -14.04 -4.81
C LEU A 213 -6.80 -14.99 -5.10
N GLN A 214 -7.06 -16.11 -5.75
CA GLN A 214 -6.01 -17.05 -6.17
C GLN A 214 -5.05 -16.41 -7.18
N GLN A 215 -5.55 -15.63 -8.14
CA GLN A 215 -4.73 -14.89 -9.10
C GLN A 215 -3.89 -13.80 -8.42
N ILE A 216 -4.48 -13.02 -7.50
CA ILE A 216 -3.77 -12.01 -6.70
C ILE A 216 -2.67 -12.67 -5.87
N ASN A 217 -2.94 -13.82 -5.27
CA ASN A 217 -1.96 -14.57 -4.50
C ASN A 217 -0.78 -15.03 -5.37
N GLN A 218 -1.06 -15.63 -6.54
CA GLN A 218 -0.02 -16.07 -7.49
C GLN A 218 0.85 -14.92 -8.00
N THR A 219 0.24 -13.77 -8.32
CA THR A 219 0.97 -12.58 -8.77
C THR A 219 1.84 -12.01 -7.64
N SER A 220 1.32 -11.92 -6.42
CA SER A 220 2.07 -11.50 -5.24
C SER A 220 3.24 -12.43 -4.95
N GLN A 221 3.04 -13.75 -5.01
CA GLN A 221 4.11 -14.74 -4.84
C GLN A 221 5.19 -14.58 -5.92
N SER A 222 4.80 -14.32 -7.16
CA SER A 222 5.75 -14.08 -8.26
C SER A 222 6.57 -12.80 -8.05
N GLN A 223 5.94 -11.73 -7.54
CA GLN A 223 6.63 -10.49 -7.18
C GLN A 223 7.61 -10.70 -6.01
N LEU A 224 7.20 -11.42 -4.97
CA LEU A 224 8.07 -11.79 -3.85
C LEU A 224 9.28 -12.59 -4.32
N ASN A 225 9.08 -13.58 -5.19
CA ASN A 225 10.16 -14.38 -5.75
C ASN A 225 11.14 -13.53 -6.59
N ARG A 226 10.61 -12.56 -7.35
CA ARG A 226 11.43 -11.60 -8.11
C ARG A 226 12.27 -10.72 -7.18
N LEU A 227 11.65 -10.09 -6.17
CA LEU A 227 12.35 -9.25 -5.20
C LEU A 227 13.38 -10.06 -4.41
N ASN A 228 13.05 -11.28 -4.00
CA ASN A 228 13.98 -12.18 -3.30
C ASN A 228 15.19 -12.51 -4.17
N SER A 229 14.99 -12.76 -5.47
CA SER A 229 16.09 -12.97 -6.42
C SER A 229 16.96 -11.73 -6.57
N GLN A 230 16.36 -10.53 -6.60
CA GLN A 230 17.10 -9.26 -6.62
C GLN A 230 17.90 -9.04 -5.33
N ILE A 231 17.30 -9.31 -4.17
CA ILE A 231 17.98 -9.21 -2.87
C ILE A 231 19.19 -10.13 -2.83
N LYS A 232 19.04 -11.39 -3.26
CA LYS A 232 20.15 -12.35 -3.36
C LYS A 232 21.25 -11.84 -4.29
N ALA A 233 20.90 -11.29 -5.47
CA ALA A 233 21.88 -10.71 -6.38
C ALA A 233 22.64 -9.53 -5.74
N CYS A 234 21.93 -8.61 -5.08
CA CYS A 234 22.53 -7.49 -4.36
C CYS A 234 23.41 -7.96 -3.18
N GLN A 235 23.03 -9.04 -2.48
CA GLN A 235 23.84 -9.64 -1.41
C GLN A 235 25.16 -10.18 -1.97
N MET A 236 25.13 -10.91 -3.09
CA MET A 236 26.33 -11.44 -3.74
C MET A 236 27.27 -10.32 -4.23
N GLU A 237 26.71 -9.25 -4.80
CA GLU A 237 27.45 -8.03 -5.18
C GLU A 237 28.12 -7.39 -3.96
N LYS A 238 27.39 -7.24 -2.85
CA LYS A 238 27.93 -6.72 -1.59
C LYS A 238 29.07 -7.59 -1.07
N GLU A 239 28.92 -8.91 -1.01
CA GLU A 239 29.98 -9.82 -0.58
C GLU A 239 31.21 -9.75 -1.48
N LYS A 240 31.02 -9.61 -2.80
CA LYS A 240 32.11 -9.46 -3.77
C LYS A 240 32.87 -8.15 -3.52
N LEU A 241 32.17 -7.04 -3.31
CA LEU A 241 32.78 -5.75 -3.00
C LEU A 241 33.49 -5.78 -1.63
N GLU A 242 32.91 -6.43 -0.62
CA GLU A 242 33.57 -6.62 0.67
C GLU A 242 34.85 -7.44 0.56
N LYS A 243 34.87 -8.50 -0.27
CA LYS A 243 36.10 -9.26 -0.55
C LYS A 243 37.15 -8.41 -1.25
N GLN A 244 36.75 -7.61 -2.24
CA GLN A 244 37.65 -6.68 -2.92
C GLN A 244 38.20 -5.62 -1.95
N LEU A 245 37.36 -5.08 -1.07
CA LEU A 245 37.78 -4.14 -0.03
C LEU A 245 38.79 -4.78 0.93
N LYS A 246 38.51 -6.00 1.42
CA LYS A 246 39.46 -6.74 2.27
C LYS A 246 40.79 -6.99 1.56
N GLN A 247 40.77 -7.27 0.26
CA GLN A 247 41.98 -7.44 -0.55
C GLN A 247 42.78 -6.13 -0.70
N VAL A 248 42.09 -4.99 -0.83
CA VAL A 248 42.73 -3.66 -0.93
C VAL A 248 43.27 -3.18 0.43
N TYR A 249 42.59 -3.51 1.53
CA TYR A 249 42.98 -3.15 2.90
C TYR A 249 43.97 -4.12 3.55
N LEU A 250 44.35 -5.22 2.87
CA LEU A 250 45.50 -6.05 3.22
C LEU A 250 46.70 -5.61 2.38
N PRO A 251 47.69 -4.89 2.95
CA PRO A 251 48.92 -4.60 2.23
C PRO A 251 49.65 -5.90 1.91
N ILE A 252 50.19 -6.00 0.69
CA ILE A 252 51.19 -7.00 0.32
C ILE A 252 52.40 -6.76 1.23
N CYS A 253 52.53 -7.54 2.32
CA CYS A 253 53.83 -7.77 2.96
C CYS A 253 54.27 -9.19 2.64
N SER A 254 55.32 -9.31 1.82
CA SER A 254 56.12 -10.52 1.68
C SER A 254 57.03 -10.68 2.90
N CYS A 255 56.43 -10.83 4.08
CA CYS A 255 57.17 -11.08 5.31
C CYS A 255 56.53 -12.25 6.06
N SER A 256 57.21 -13.39 5.97
CA SER A 256 56.84 -14.68 6.55
C SER A 256 56.76 -14.61 8.07
N LEU A 257 55.57 -14.37 8.63
CA LEU A 257 55.27 -14.67 10.03
C LEU A 257 53.89 -15.32 10.14
N ASN A 258 53.91 -16.59 10.50
CA ASN A 258 52.76 -17.40 10.87
C ASN A 258 52.02 -16.75 12.04
N PHE A 259 50.88 -16.12 11.76
CA PHE A 259 49.82 -15.94 12.75
C PHE A 259 48.64 -16.81 12.36
N HIS A 260 48.60 -18.00 12.96
CA HIS A 260 47.39 -18.79 13.08
C HIS A 260 46.38 -18.00 13.93
N LEU A 261 45.57 -17.16 13.30
CA LEU A 261 44.31 -16.75 13.92
C LEU A 261 43.32 -17.90 13.70
N ARG A 262 43.42 -18.88 14.60
CA ARG A 262 42.43 -19.94 14.77
C ARG A 262 41.17 -19.29 15.32
N ASP A 263 40.22 -18.96 14.46
CA ASP A 263 38.88 -18.59 14.89
C ASP A 263 38.11 -19.88 15.24
N PRO A 264 37.67 -20.10 16.50
CA PRO A 264 37.03 -21.34 16.90
C PRO A 264 35.59 -21.41 16.40
N CYS A 265 35.35 -22.16 15.33
CA CYS A 265 34.02 -22.71 15.10
C CYS A 265 33.79 -23.93 16.01
N ALA A 266 32.83 -23.73 16.92
CA ALA A 266 31.92 -24.71 17.54
C ALA A 266 32.46 -25.66 18.64
N PRO A 267 31.72 -25.79 19.75
CA PRO A 267 31.47 -27.08 20.37
C PRO A 267 30.31 -27.80 19.64
N ALA A 268 30.54 -29.08 19.41
CA ALA A 268 29.57 -30.05 18.95
C ALA A 268 28.38 -30.20 19.92
N GLY A 269 27.20 -30.46 19.36
CA GLY A 269 26.00 -30.95 20.05
C GLY A 269 24.98 -31.47 19.02
N PRO A 270 24.39 -32.67 19.18
CA PRO A 270 23.87 -33.47 18.06
C PRO A 270 22.34 -33.43 17.88
N GLY A 271 21.89 -33.82 16.68
CA GLY A 271 20.54 -34.35 16.39
C GLY A 271 19.46 -33.26 16.34
N THR A 272 18.59 -33.17 15.35
CA THR A 272 17.99 -34.19 14.49
C THR A 272 17.50 -33.53 13.22
N ALA A 273 17.77 -34.16 12.08
CA ALA A 273 17.03 -33.93 10.85
C ALA A 273 15.55 -34.25 11.09
N GLN A 274 14.65 -33.33 10.72
CA GLN A 274 13.34 -33.68 10.17
C GLN A 274 12.97 -32.67 9.09
N ASP A 275 12.96 -33.20 7.87
CA ASP A 275 12.08 -32.79 6.77
C ASP A 275 10.62 -32.83 7.26
N PRO A 276 9.77 -31.90 6.80
CA PRO A 276 8.59 -32.41 6.11
C PRO A 276 8.27 -31.61 4.85
N GLN A 277 8.53 -32.24 3.71
CA GLN A 277 7.68 -32.16 2.55
C GLN A 277 6.22 -32.47 2.92
N LYS A 278 5.33 -31.65 2.37
CA LYS A 278 3.95 -31.97 1.94
C LYS A 278 2.95 -32.39 3.02
N HIS A 279 1.99 -31.52 3.30
CA HIS A 279 0.55 -31.85 3.22
C HIS A 279 -0.27 -30.56 2.99
N PRO A 280 -1.32 -30.60 2.15
CA PRO A 280 -2.27 -29.50 1.98
C PRO A 280 -3.30 -29.48 3.13
N PRO A 281 -3.98 -28.35 3.42
CA PRO A 281 -5.12 -28.37 4.33
C PRO A 281 -6.25 -29.21 3.75
N ASP A 282 -6.67 -30.18 4.53
CA ASP A 282 -7.80 -31.08 4.33
C ASP A 282 -9.11 -30.26 4.31
N TYR A 283 -9.53 -29.79 3.13
CA TYR A 283 -10.89 -29.32 2.92
C TYR A 283 -11.78 -30.54 2.62
N GLN A 284 -12.16 -31.26 3.67
CA GLN A 284 -13.23 -32.25 3.61
C GLN A 284 -14.40 -31.81 4.50
N TRP A 285 -15.25 -30.96 3.93
CA TRP A 285 -16.70 -31.04 4.16
C TRP A 285 -17.40 -30.97 2.80
N TYR A 286 -17.30 -32.06 2.05
CA TYR A 286 -18.35 -32.48 1.13
C TYR A 286 -19.08 -33.62 1.84
N ALA A 287 -20.35 -33.40 2.18
CA ALA A 287 -21.23 -34.46 2.62
C ALA A 287 -21.82 -35.14 1.37
N PRO A 288 -21.71 -36.47 1.21
CA PRO A 288 -22.39 -37.23 0.17
C PRO A 288 -23.90 -37.25 0.40
N ASP A 289 -24.67 -37.24 -0.69
CA ASP A 289 -26.12 -37.46 -0.76
C ASP A 289 -26.58 -38.60 0.18
N GLN A 290 -27.29 -38.24 1.26
CA GLN A 290 -28.14 -39.13 2.04
C GLN A 290 -29.38 -38.36 2.51
N PHE A 291 -30.51 -38.52 1.82
CA PHE A 291 -31.82 -38.56 2.50
C PHE A 291 -31.95 -39.95 3.19
N PRO A 292 -32.86 -40.27 4.15
CA PRO A 292 -34.02 -39.58 4.77
C PRO A 292 -34.08 -39.84 6.34
N PRO A 293 -35.19 -39.84 7.15
CA PRO A 293 -36.56 -40.33 6.90
C PRO A 293 -37.70 -39.34 7.21
N ASP A 294 -38.81 -39.52 6.47
CA ASP A 294 -40.17 -39.19 6.93
C ASP A 294 -40.44 -39.80 8.31
N VAL A 295 -41.25 -39.14 9.15
CA VAL A 295 -42.32 -39.75 9.98
C VAL A 295 -42.87 -38.73 11.00
N GLN A 296 -44.10 -38.29 10.69
CA GLN A 296 -45.28 -38.22 11.54
C GLN A 296 -45.40 -37.22 12.71
N HIS A 297 -46.43 -36.38 12.51
CA HIS A 297 -47.33 -35.82 13.51
C HIS A 297 -47.46 -36.60 14.82
N LYS A 298 -47.38 -35.86 15.93
CA LYS A 298 -48.25 -36.12 17.08
C LYS A 298 -48.63 -34.80 17.76
N ALA A 299 -49.85 -34.38 17.47
CA ALA A 299 -50.59 -33.43 18.30
C ALA A 299 -51.00 -34.13 19.62
N ASN A 300 -50.85 -33.40 20.72
CA ASN A 300 -51.59 -33.47 21.99
C ASN A 300 -51.16 -32.17 22.70
N GLY A 301 -51.97 -31.15 22.93
CA GLY A 301 -53.37 -31.16 23.33
C GLY A 301 -53.42 -30.57 24.73
N PHE A 302 -53.55 -29.25 24.86
CA PHE A 302 -54.06 -28.60 26.07
C PHE A 302 -54.92 -27.40 25.69
N SER A 303 -56.22 -27.62 25.82
CA SER A 303 -57.29 -26.63 25.85
C SER A 303 -57.59 -26.25 27.30
N SER A 304 -58.26 -25.10 27.43
CA SER A 304 -58.89 -24.51 28.63
C SER A 304 -57.94 -23.66 29.50
N GLU A 305 -58.24 -22.41 29.87
CA GLU A 305 -59.56 -21.86 30.20
C GLU A 305 -59.53 -20.31 30.19
N LYS A 306 -60.57 -19.69 29.62
CA LYS A 306 -60.89 -18.26 29.81
C LYS A 306 -61.43 -18.04 31.22
N LYS A 307 -61.01 -16.97 31.89
CA LYS A 307 -61.87 -16.20 32.81
C LYS A 307 -61.57 -14.71 32.71
N VAL A 308 -62.46 -14.02 32.00
CA VAL A 308 -62.72 -12.59 32.16
C VAL A 308 -63.53 -12.42 33.46
N LYS A 309 -63.12 -11.48 34.30
CA LYS A 309 -63.99 -10.84 35.30
C LYS A 309 -63.82 -9.33 35.18
N GLN A 310 -64.98 -8.69 35.02
CA GLN A 310 -65.39 -7.33 35.41
C GLN A 310 -64.30 -6.28 35.62
#